data_AF-R6DIP5-F1
#
_entry.id   AF-R6DIP5-F1
#
_cell.length_a   1.000
_cell.length_b   1.000
_cell.length_c   1.000
_cell.angle_alpha   90.00
_cell.angle_beta   90.00
_cell.angle_gamma   90.00
#
_symmetry.space_group_name_H-M   'P 1'
#
loop_
_entity.id
_entity.type
_entity.pdbx_description
1 polymer ?
#
loop_
_entity_poly.entity_id
_entity_poly.type
_entity_poly.pdbx_seq_one_letter_code
_entity_poly.pdbx_strand_id
1 'polypeptide(L)'
;MISIDTKRLHLRNVSQNDAHVIFDYRNNEICARYQRGQAKDFEKNLNLIERRKMMKLGYKDLGYVSSMDSQAFGKWTTSVIQ
;
A
#
# COMPACT_ATOMS: atom_id res chain seq x y z
N MET A 1 12.63 1.53 -4.92
CA MET A 1 11.60 1.48 -3.86
C MET A 1 10.80 2.77 -3.95
N ILE A 2 9.47 2.70 -4.08
CA ILE A 2 8.63 3.90 -4.27
C ILE A 2 8.24 4.45 -2.90
N SER A 3 8.43 5.76 -2.71
CA SER A 3 7.94 6.53 -1.56
C SER A 3 7.28 7.83 -2.02
N ILE A 4 6.41 8.36 -1.17
CA ILE A 4 5.73 9.64 -1.36
C ILE A 4 5.86 10.41 -0.04
N ASP A 5 6.30 11.66 -0.16
CA ASP A 5 6.69 12.47 0.99
C ASP A 5 5.90 13.78 1.03
N THR A 6 5.55 14.20 2.24
CA THR A 6 5.00 15.52 2.55
C THR A 6 5.73 16.08 3.77
N LYS A 7 5.44 17.33 4.16
CA LYS A 7 6.03 17.93 5.38
C LYS A 7 5.74 17.14 6.67
N ARG A 8 4.69 16.32 6.71
CA ARG A 8 4.21 15.64 7.93
C ARG A 8 4.06 14.13 7.81
N LEU A 9 4.21 13.57 6.61
CA LEU A 9 3.91 12.16 6.34
C LEU A 9 4.86 11.62 5.28
N HIS A 10 5.39 10.43 5.57
CA HIS A 10 6.14 9.60 4.64
C HIS A 10 5.35 8.31 4.37
N LEU A 11 5.04 8.06 3.11
CA LEU A 11 4.38 6.86 2.64
C LEU A 11 5.39 6.02 1.87
N ARG A 12 5.54 4.76 2.25
CA ARG A 12 6.41 3.80 1.55
C ARG A 12 5.69 2.49 1.30
N ASN A 13 6.30 1.69 0.42
CA ASN A 13 5.89 0.31 0.25
C ASN A 13 5.98 -0.47 1.58
N VAL A 14 4.97 -1.32 1.80
CA VAL A 14 4.91 -2.26 2.93
C VAL A 14 6.00 -3.33 2.77
N SER A 15 6.63 -3.67 3.88
CA SER A 15 7.67 -4.68 4.03
C SER A 15 7.21 -5.78 5.01
N GLN A 16 7.90 -6.93 5.03
CA GLN A 16 7.59 -8.01 5.99
C GLN A 16 7.72 -7.54 7.44
N ASN A 17 8.65 -6.64 7.74
CA ASN A 17 8.85 -6.09 9.08
C ASN A 17 7.63 -5.28 9.58
N ASP A 18 6.74 -4.84 8.67
CA ASP A 18 5.53 -4.10 9.02
C ASP A 18 4.35 -5.02 9.40
N ALA A 19 4.51 -6.35 9.28
CA ALA A 19 3.42 -7.30 9.51
C ALA A 19 2.83 -7.20 10.92
N HIS A 20 3.67 -7.02 11.93
CA HIS A 20 3.23 -6.86 13.32
C HIS A 20 2.37 -5.61 13.52
N VAL A 21 2.84 -4.46 13.02
CA VAL A 21 2.10 -3.18 13.12
C VAL A 21 0.76 -3.27 12.40
N ILE A 22 0.71 -3.93 11.24
CA ILE A 22 -0.53 -4.14 10.48
C ILE A 22 -1.48 -5.07 11.25
N PHE A 23 -0.96 -6.14 11.85
CA PHE A 23 -1.75 -7.05 12.66
C PHE A 23 -2.38 -6.34 13.86
N ASP A 24 -1.59 -5.57 14.60
CA ASP A 24 -2.07 -4.80 15.76
C ASP A 24 -3.14 -3.78 15.35
N TYR A 25 -2.87 -3.03 14.27
CA TYR A 25 -3.80 -2.03 13.75
C TYR A 25 -5.13 -2.62 13.29
N ARG A 26 -5.12 -3.82 12.67
CA ARG A 26 -6.33 -4.50 12.21
C ARG A 26 -7.15 -5.14 13.34
N ASN A 27 -6.48 -5.47 14.44
CA ASN A 27 -7.12 -6.05 15.63
C ASN A 27 -7.54 -4.99 16.66
N ASN A 28 -7.09 -3.73 16.51
CA ASN A 28 -7.56 -2.63 17.34
C ASN A 28 -9.09 -2.46 17.24
N GLU A 29 -9.77 -2.40 18.38
CA GLU A 29 -11.24 -2.37 18.45
C GLU A 29 -11.88 -1.13 17.79
N ILE A 30 -11.18 0.00 17.80
CA ILE A 30 -11.66 1.23 17.16
C ILE A 30 -11.48 1.11 15.65
N CYS A 31 -10.29 0.71 15.22
CA CYS A 31 -9.96 0.58 13.80
C CYS A 31 -10.77 -0.52 13.11
N ALA A 32 -10.99 -1.66 13.78
CA ALA A 32 -11.70 -2.81 13.25
C ALA A 32 -13.14 -2.49 12.82
N ARG A 33 -13.79 -1.49 13.46
CA ARG A 33 -15.15 -1.05 13.07
C ARG A 33 -15.22 -0.55 11.63
N TYR A 34 -14.12 0.00 11.14
CA TYR A 34 -14.01 0.62 9.82
C TYR A 34 -13.31 -0.29 8.78
N GLN A 35 -12.84 -1.47 9.17
CA GLN A 35 -12.05 -2.37 8.32
C GLN A 35 -12.78 -3.69 8.01
N ARG A 36 -14.04 -3.58 7.58
CA ARG A 36 -14.89 -4.74 7.28
C ARG A 36 -14.26 -5.59 6.17
N GLY A 37 -14.28 -6.91 6.35
CA GLY A 37 -13.76 -7.88 5.36
C GLY A 37 -12.23 -7.97 5.25
N GLN A 38 -11.47 -7.24 6.08
CA GLN A 38 -10.00 -7.35 6.10
C GLN A 38 -9.53 -8.56 6.93
N ALA A 39 -8.43 -9.18 6.50
CA ALA A 39 -7.82 -10.31 7.21
C ALA A 39 -7.18 -9.85 8.53
N LYS A 40 -7.63 -10.40 9.65
CA LYS A 40 -7.08 -10.09 10.99
C LYS A 40 -6.01 -11.07 11.44
N ASP A 41 -5.91 -12.21 10.79
CA ASP A 41 -4.94 -13.26 11.10
C ASP A 41 -3.52 -12.85 10.68
N PHE A 42 -2.52 -13.15 11.53
CA PHE A 42 -1.13 -12.74 11.30
C PHE A 42 -0.54 -13.41 10.06
N GLU A 43 -0.74 -14.72 9.92
CA GLU A 43 -0.20 -15.51 8.80
C GLU A 43 -0.81 -15.07 7.47
N LYS A 44 -2.13 -14.81 7.44
CA LYS A 44 -2.79 -14.23 6.26
C LYS A 44 -2.22 -12.87 5.89
N ASN A 45 -1.90 -12.01 6.87
CA ASN A 45 -1.30 -10.71 6.61
C ASN A 45 0.13 -10.84 6.04
N LEU A 46 0.97 -11.70 6.61
CA LEU A 46 2.30 -12.03 6.09
C LEU A 46 2.23 -12.52 4.64
N ASN A 47 1.38 -13.51 4.38
CA ASN A 47 1.18 -14.08 3.04
C ASN A 47 0.74 -13.02 2.01
N LEU A 48 -0.11 -12.07 2.41
CA LEU A 48 -0.52 -10.95 1.55
C LEU A 48 0.63 -9.99 1.24
N ILE A 49 1.47 -9.68 2.22
CA ILE A 49 2.66 -8.82 2.05
C ILE A 49 3.65 -9.49 1.09
N GLU A 50 3.91 -10.78 1.28
CA GLU A 50 4.82 -11.57 0.45
C GLU A 50 4.33 -11.70 -1.00
N ARG A 51 3.05 -12.03 -1.20
CA ARG A 51 2.44 -12.10 -2.54
C ARG A 51 2.57 -10.77 -3.27
N ARG A 52 2.39 -9.63 -2.59
CA ARG A 52 2.56 -8.30 -3.22
C ARG A 52 4.01 -7.97 -3.54
N LYS A 53 4.98 -8.47 -2.75
CA LYS A 53 6.41 -8.36 -3.07
C LYS A 53 6.75 -9.16 -4.34
N MET A 54 6.18 -10.36 -4.49
CA MET A 54 6.37 -11.21 -5.66
C MET A 54 5.67 -10.65 -6.91
N MET A 55 4.45 -10.13 -6.77
CA MET A 55 3.77 -9.43 -7.86
C MET A 55 4.61 -8.25 -8.36
N LYS A 56 5.28 -7.52 -7.46
CA LYS A 56 6.21 -6.43 -7.79
C LYS A 56 7.40 -6.84 -8.67
N LEU A 57 7.84 -8.10 -8.58
CA LEU A 57 8.91 -8.63 -9.42
C LEU A 57 8.43 -9.09 -10.81
N GLY A 58 7.10 -9.09 -11.06
CA GLY A 58 6.47 -9.48 -12.33
C GLY A 58 5.77 -8.35 -13.10
N TYR A 59 5.91 -7.08 -12.71
CA TYR A 59 5.32 -5.94 -13.47
C TYR A 59 6.12 -5.61 -14.72
N LYS A 60 6.12 -6.54 -15.69
CA LYS A 60 6.22 -6.14 -17.11
C LYS A 60 4.84 -5.86 -17.71
N ASP A 61 3.74 -6.45 -17.19
CA ASP A 61 2.46 -6.45 -17.91
C ASP A 61 1.20 -6.12 -17.08
N LEU A 62 1.21 -5.09 -16.22
CA LEU A 62 -0.04 -4.55 -15.63
C LEU A 62 -0.16 -3.02 -15.69
N GLY A 63 0.32 -2.43 -16.79
CA GLY A 63 -0.12 -1.10 -17.22
C GLY A 63 0.57 0.10 -16.57
N TYR A 64 1.67 -0.08 -15.83
CA TYR A 64 2.57 1.04 -15.54
C TYR A 64 3.46 1.28 -16.77
N VAL A 65 2.95 2.05 -17.71
CA VAL A 65 3.75 2.63 -18.78
C VAL A 65 4.30 3.94 -18.21
N SER A 66 5.62 4.13 -18.21
CA SER A 66 6.24 5.36 -17.69
C SER A 66 5.76 6.63 -18.42
N SER A 67 5.16 6.49 -19.60
CA SER A 67 4.56 7.57 -20.38
C SER A 67 3.08 7.85 -20.07
N MET A 68 2.45 7.09 -19.16
CA MET A 68 1.06 7.31 -18.75
C MET A 68 1.01 7.60 -17.25
N ASP A 69 0.62 8.82 -16.91
CA ASP A 69 0.31 9.18 -15.54
C ASP A 69 -0.74 8.20 -14.98
N SER A 70 -0.51 7.74 -13.75
CA SER A 70 -1.34 6.72 -13.11
C SER A 70 -2.81 7.15 -13.10
N GLN A 71 -3.67 6.49 -13.90
CA GLN A 71 -5.10 6.82 -13.98
C GLN A 71 -5.83 6.69 -12.62
N ALA A 72 -5.33 5.83 -11.72
CA ALA A 72 -5.89 5.64 -10.39
C ALA A 72 -5.61 6.81 -9.43
N PHE A 73 -4.45 7.46 -9.58
CA PHE A 73 -4.00 8.55 -8.72
C PHE A 73 -4.01 9.93 -9.40
N GLY A 74 -4.33 9.98 -10.69
CA GLY A 74 -4.28 11.20 -11.52
C GLY A 74 -5.04 12.39 -10.95
N LYS A 75 -6.11 12.14 -10.17
CA LYS A 75 -6.88 13.19 -9.46
C LYS A 75 -6.09 13.90 -8.34
N TRP A 76 -5.07 13.25 -7.80
CA TRP A 76 -4.28 13.73 -6.65
C TRP A 76 -2.85 14.13 -7.05
N THR A 77 -2.44 13.85 -8.28
CA THR A 77 -1.10 14.15 -8.81
C THR A 77 -1.08 15.36 -9.73
N THR A 78 -2.19 16.08 -9.91
CA THR A 78 -2.15 17.38 -10.57
C THR A 78 -1.46 18.36 -9.64
N SER A 79 -0.16 18.55 -9.84
CA SER A 79 0.55 19.71 -9.34
C SER A 79 -0.21 20.96 -9.77
N VAL A 80 -0.73 21.72 -8.79
CA VAL A 80 -1.06 23.12 -8.98
C VAL A 80 0.27 23.83 -9.19
N ILE A 81 0.70 23.91 -10.44
CA ILE A 81 1.79 24.80 -10.85
C ILE A 81 1.14 25.86 -11.72
N GLN A 82 1.12 27.07 -11.16
CA GLN A 82 0.78 28.32 -11.81
C GLN A 82 2.04 28.88 -12.49
#